data_AF-A0A1S0U0Y5-F1
#
_entry.id   AF-A0A1S0U0Y5-F1
#
_cell.length_a   1.000
_cell.length_b   1.000
_cell.length_c   1.000
_cell.angle_alpha   90.00
_cell.angle_beta   90.00
_cell.angle_gamma   90.00
#
_symmetry.space_group_name_H-M   'P 1'
#
loop_
_entity.id
_entity.type
_entity.pdbx_description
1 polymer ?
#
loop_
_entity_poly.entity_id
_entity_poly.type
_entity_poly.pdbx_seq_one_letter_code
_entity_poly.pdbx_strand_id
1 'polypeptide(L)'
;MDDELVVAGVFLRLFIANPSWQVRHPKQFTAELIEKVLECMERPTPDLDIITSAFVALLSNHPTVANHLPAQGYLPQFCALMSSSAGHASHSAIIILSHLAENTYCADSLAKLNCIGGIMKSMKQQPALIRDSAHALKCLLKRNCSDLAAQMLSTGMVEYLLQLLGDNMKGIDSVAAAKAEIVSALKNVSLDLQYGTKIAEILSESSVWTQYKDQRHDLFIPANNVHAIAGAPSGIAGYLTERMFTPPSTNFTPPPISSKKPNHE
;
A
#
# COMPACT_ATOMS: atom_id res chain seq x y z
N MET A 1 -22.61 8.95 -27.45
CA MET A 1 -21.38 8.21 -27.80
C MET A 1 -20.42 8.55 -26.69
N ASP A 2 -20.27 7.66 -25.72
CA ASP A 2 -19.27 7.83 -24.68
C ASP A 2 -17.91 7.83 -25.38
N ASP A 3 -17.19 8.94 -25.31
CA ASP A 3 -15.85 9.06 -25.87
C ASP A 3 -14.96 8.09 -25.06
N GLU A 4 -14.64 6.94 -25.65
CA GLU A 4 -13.94 5.88 -24.95
C GLU A 4 -12.47 6.29 -24.77
N LEU A 5 -12.00 6.36 -23.53
CA LEU A 5 -10.65 6.83 -23.25
C LEU A 5 -9.60 5.79 -23.66
N VAL A 6 -8.78 6.15 -24.64
CA VAL A 6 -7.72 5.32 -25.22
C VAL A 6 -6.35 5.93 -24.98
N VAL A 7 -5.39 5.12 -24.54
CA VAL A 7 -3.97 5.50 -24.37
C VAL A 7 -3.10 4.42 -25.02
N ALA A 8 -2.15 4.79 -25.88
CA ALA A 8 -1.33 3.87 -26.67
C ALA A 8 -2.12 2.76 -27.40
N GLY A 9 -3.34 3.07 -27.86
CA GLY A 9 -4.24 2.10 -28.50
C GLY A 9 -4.91 1.10 -27.55
N VAL A 10 -4.84 1.32 -26.24
CA VAL A 10 -5.50 0.51 -25.20
C VAL A 10 -6.71 1.27 -24.64
N PHE A 11 -7.88 0.64 -24.70
CA PHE A 11 -9.10 1.15 -24.07
C PHE A 11 -9.03 0.98 -22.55
N LEU A 12 -8.99 2.08 -21.79
CA LEU A 12 -8.71 2.02 -20.36
C LEU A 12 -9.79 1.29 -19.57
N ARG A 13 -11.07 1.45 -19.93
CA ARG A 13 -12.18 0.76 -19.25
C ARG A 13 -12.09 -0.76 -19.40
N LEU A 14 -11.77 -1.24 -20.60
CA LEU A 14 -11.62 -2.67 -20.87
C LEU A 14 -10.38 -3.24 -20.16
N PHE A 15 -9.28 -2.48 -20.15
CA PHE A 15 -8.07 -2.87 -19.44
C PHE A 15 -8.28 -2.96 -17.92
N ILE A 16 -8.93 -1.97 -17.31
CA ILE A 16 -9.25 -1.99 -15.87
C ILE A 16 -10.12 -3.20 -15.52
N ALA A 17 -11.10 -3.55 -16.37
CA ALA A 17 -11.94 -4.72 -16.17
C ALA A 17 -11.17 -6.05 -16.30
N ASN A 18 -10.07 -6.07 -17.07
CA ASN A 18 -9.29 -7.27 -17.35
C ASN A 18 -7.77 -6.96 -17.32
N PRO A 19 -7.20 -6.65 -16.15
CA PRO A 19 -5.85 -6.10 -16.07
C PRO A 19 -4.75 -7.14 -16.31
N SER A 20 -5.11 -8.43 -16.31
CA SER A 20 -4.23 -9.54 -16.69
C SER A 20 -4.03 -9.67 -18.20
N TRP A 21 -4.78 -8.94 -19.02
CA TRP A 21 -4.61 -8.96 -20.47
C TRP A 21 -3.21 -8.48 -20.87
N GLN A 22 -2.64 -9.17 -21.86
CA GLN A 22 -1.34 -8.81 -22.41
C GLN A 22 -1.45 -7.52 -23.22
N VAL A 23 -0.64 -6.53 -22.85
CA VAL A 23 -0.48 -5.30 -23.61
C VAL A 23 0.56 -5.53 -24.70
N ARG A 24 0.23 -5.20 -25.97
CA ARG A 24 1.15 -5.40 -27.12
C ARG A 24 2.47 -4.64 -26.97
N HIS A 25 2.38 -3.38 -26.56
CA HIS A 25 3.53 -2.49 -26.38
C HIS A 25 3.57 -1.96 -24.93
N PRO A 26 3.93 -2.80 -23.93
CA PRO A 26 3.76 -2.46 -22.52
C PRO A 26 4.61 -1.25 -22.10
N LYS A 27 5.80 -1.08 -22.67
CA LYS A 27 6.67 0.08 -22.39
C LYS A 27 6.06 1.38 -22.90
N GLN A 28 5.54 1.38 -24.12
CA GLN A 28 4.88 2.54 -24.72
C GLN A 28 3.61 2.89 -23.95
N PHE A 29 2.79 1.89 -23.64
CA PHE A 29 1.57 2.10 -22.85
C PHE A 29 1.89 2.69 -21.47
N THR A 30 2.92 2.19 -20.79
CA THR A 30 3.35 2.74 -19.50
C THR A 30 3.81 4.20 -19.61
N ALA A 31 4.58 4.54 -20.65
CA ALA A 31 5.09 5.89 -20.89
C ALA A 31 3.96 6.89 -21.21
N GLU A 32 3.07 6.56 -22.16
CA GLU A 32 1.94 7.43 -22.50
C GLU A 32 0.94 7.54 -21.35
N LEU A 33 0.78 6.48 -20.54
CA LEU A 33 -0.13 6.49 -19.41
C LEU A 33 0.39 7.37 -18.26
N ILE A 34 1.69 7.32 -17.95
CA ILE A 34 2.27 8.25 -16.95
C ILE A 34 2.28 9.69 -17.47
N GLU A 35 2.51 9.92 -18.77
CA GLU A 35 2.37 11.26 -19.37
C GLU A 35 0.96 11.80 -19.20
N LYS A 36 -0.06 10.95 -19.42
CA LYS A 36 -1.46 11.34 -19.21
C LYS A 36 -1.79 11.59 -17.75
N VAL A 37 -1.24 10.81 -16.81
CA VAL A 37 -1.32 11.09 -15.36
C VAL A 37 -0.78 12.48 -15.07
N LEU A 38 0.42 12.80 -15.55
CA LEU A 38 1.08 14.08 -15.30
C LEU A 38 0.26 15.25 -15.87
N GLU A 39 -0.25 15.12 -17.10
CA GLU A 39 -1.13 16.12 -17.71
C GLU A 39 -2.40 16.35 -16.88
N CYS A 40 -3.06 15.27 -16.44
CA CYS A 40 -4.28 15.34 -15.65
C CYS A 40 -4.03 15.83 -14.21
N MET A 41 -2.83 15.63 -13.65
CA MET A 41 -2.45 16.19 -12.35
C MET A 41 -2.21 17.70 -12.43
N GLU A 42 -1.60 18.18 -13.52
CA GLU A 42 -1.37 19.61 -13.75
C GLU A 42 -2.67 20.35 -14.09
N ARG A 43 -3.51 19.74 -14.92
CA ARG A 43 -4.83 20.25 -15.29
C ARG A 43 -5.88 19.18 -14.99
N PRO A 44 -6.52 19.21 -13.80
CA PRO A 44 -7.52 18.23 -13.40
C PRO A 44 -8.62 18.04 -14.44
N THR A 45 -8.70 16.83 -14.98
CA THR A 45 -9.77 16.38 -15.87
C THR A 45 -10.66 15.38 -15.13
N PRO A 46 -11.93 15.18 -15.56
CA PRO A 46 -12.79 14.14 -15.00
C PRO A 46 -12.25 12.72 -15.22
N ASP A 47 -11.33 12.54 -16.16
CA ASP A 47 -10.75 11.24 -16.52
C ASP A 47 -9.64 10.77 -15.57
N LEU A 48 -9.17 11.63 -14.65
CA LEU A 48 -8.02 11.34 -13.80
C LEU A 48 -8.22 10.05 -12.99
N ASP A 49 -9.43 9.77 -12.51
CA ASP A 49 -9.73 8.57 -11.73
C ASP A 49 -9.59 7.29 -12.58
N ILE A 50 -10.03 7.33 -13.84
CA ILE A 50 -9.90 6.20 -14.79
C ILE A 50 -8.42 6.00 -15.13
N ILE A 51 -7.70 7.08 -15.42
CA ILE A 51 -6.27 7.04 -15.75
C ILE A 51 -5.46 6.48 -14.58
N THR A 52 -5.75 6.97 -13.37
CA THR A 52 -5.12 6.49 -12.12
C THR A 52 -5.40 5.01 -11.91
N SER A 53 -6.65 4.59 -12.05
CA SER A 53 -7.04 3.18 -11.90
C SER A 53 -6.35 2.27 -12.92
N ALA A 54 -6.24 2.72 -14.18
CA ALA A 54 -5.52 1.98 -15.22
C ALA A 54 -4.02 1.89 -14.91
N PHE A 55 -3.39 2.98 -14.46
CA PHE A 55 -1.97 3.00 -14.15
C PHE A 55 -1.66 2.08 -12.96
N VAL A 56 -2.46 2.16 -11.89
CA VAL A 56 -2.36 1.26 -10.74
C VAL A 56 -2.55 -0.20 -11.15
N ALA A 57 -3.59 -0.50 -11.95
CA ALA A 57 -3.84 -1.85 -12.43
C ALA A 57 -2.66 -2.39 -13.26
N LEU A 58 -2.03 -1.55 -14.08
CA LEU A 58 -0.84 -1.87 -14.85
C LEU A 58 0.35 -2.19 -13.93
N LEU A 59 0.60 -1.37 -12.91
CA LEU A 59 1.69 -1.61 -11.95
C LEU A 59 1.48 -2.89 -11.14
N SER A 60 0.25 -3.18 -10.72
CA SER A 60 -0.06 -4.36 -9.90
C SER A 60 -0.01 -5.67 -10.70
N ASN A 61 -0.42 -5.66 -11.97
CA ASN A 61 -0.49 -6.88 -12.80
C ASN A 61 0.77 -7.11 -13.66
N HIS A 62 1.48 -6.04 -14.01
CA HIS A 62 2.69 -6.09 -14.84
C HIS A 62 3.85 -5.31 -14.20
N PRO A 63 4.27 -5.63 -12.96
CA PRO A 63 5.18 -4.78 -12.16
C PRO A 63 6.55 -4.52 -12.80
N THR A 64 6.98 -5.37 -13.74
CA THR A 64 8.26 -5.21 -14.44
C THR A 64 8.29 -4.02 -15.39
N VAL A 65 7.13 -3.47 -15.79
CA VAL A 65 7.06 -2.27 -16.64
C VAL A 65 7.49 -1.02 -15.87
N ALA A 66 7.29 -0.95 -14.55
CA ALA A 66 7.76 0.20 -13.77
C ALA A 66 9.29 0.32 -13.74
N ASN A 67 10.04 -0.76 -14.00
CA ASN A 67 11.51 -0.76 -13.89
C ASN A 67 12.19 0.28 -14.79
N HIS A 68 11.54 0.68 -15.89
CA HIS A 68 12.11 1.64 -16.84
C HIS A 68 11.69 3.10 -16.59
N LEU A 69 10.71 3.36 -15.72
CA LEU A 69 10.22 4.71 -15.43
C LEU A 69 11.30 5.67 -14.91
N PRO A 70 12.23 5.27 -14.00
CA PRO A 70 13.26 6.17 -13.49
C PRO A 70 14.14 6.77 -14.59
N ALA A 71 14.52 5.96 -15.60
CA ALA A 71 15.40 6.38 -16.67
C ALA A 71 14.76 7.40 -17.64
N GLN A 72 13.44 7.53 -17.63
CA GLN A 72 12.69 8.45 -18.51
C GLN A 72 12.49 9.83 -17.88
N GLY A 73 12.83 10.02 -16.60
CA GLY A 73 12.72 11.34 -15.96
C GLY A 73 11.31 11.77 -15.53
N TYR A 74 10.32 10.88 -15.58
CA TYR A 74 8.95 11.19 -15.16
C TYR A 74 8.79 11.36 -13.63
N LEU A 75 9.59 10.65 -12.82
CA LEU A 75 9.44 10.64 -11.35
C LEU A 75 9.72 12.00 -10.69
N PRO A 76 10.77 12.76 -11.06
CA PRO A 76 10.95 14.14 -10.59
C PRO A 76 9.75 15.05 -10.85
N GLN A 77 9.18 15.01 -12.06
CA GLN A 77 8.01 15.81 -12.43
C GLN A 77 6.78 15.38 -11.61
N PHE A 78 6.59 14.08 -11.45
CA PHE A 78 5.52 13.52 -10.62
C PHE A 78 5.60 14.02 -9.17
N CYS A 79 6.79 13.98 -8.54
CA CYS A 79 6.97 14.46 -7.16
C CYS A 79 6.71 15.97 -7.02
N ALA A 80 7.11 16.77 -8.01
CA ALA A 80 6.84 18.21 -8.02
C ALA A 80 5.32 18.49 -8.06
N LEU A 81 4.61 17.85 -8.98
CA LEU A 81 3.15 17.98 -9.12
C LEU A 81 2.42 17.47 -7.87
N MET A 82 2.83 16.34 -7.31
CA MET A 82 2.27 15.82 -6.06
C MET A 82 2.37 16.87 -4.94
N SER A 83 3.53 17.52 -4.81
CA SER A 83 3.76 18.53 -3.76
C SER A 83 2.91 19.79 -3.94
N SER A 84 2.65 20.21 -5.17
CA SER A 84 1.80 21.37 -5.48
C SER A 84 0.30 21.04 -5.50
N SER A 85 -0.06 19.79 -5.78
CA SER A 85 -1.45 19.35 -5.94
C SER A 85 -2.30 19.48 -4.66
N ALA A 86 -3.62 19.46 -4.85
CA ALA A 86 -4.63 19.43 -3.80
C ALA A 86 -5.88 18.68 -4.30
N GLY A 87 -6.76 18.27 -3.38
CA GLY A 87 -8.03 17.63 -3.73
C GLY A 87 -7.84 16.31 -4.50
N HIS A 88 -8.57 16.14 -5.61
CA HIS A 88 -8.60 14.89 -6.40
C HIS A 88 -7.23 14.55 -7.01
N ALA A 89 -6.43 15.56 -7.40
CA ALA A 89 -5.08 15.34 -7.93
C ALA A 89 -4.12 14.79 -6.87
N SER A 90 -4.19 15.32 -5.64
CA SER A 90 -3.42 14.81 -4.49
C SER A 90 -3.80 13.36 -4.17
N HIS A 91 -5.11 13.04 -4.21
CA HIS A 91 -5.58 11.67 -4.01
C HIS A 91 -4.96 10.71 -5.03
N SER A 92 -5.08 11.02 -6.31
CA SER A 92 -4.50 10.20 -7.38
C SER A 92 -2.99 10.06 -7.24
N ALA A 93 -2.28 11.14 -6.90
CA ALA A 93 -0.84 11.13 -6.70
C ALA A 93 -0.41 10.17 -5.57
N ILE A 94 -1.10 10.17 -4.43
CA ILE A 94 -0.74 9.28 -3.31
C ILE A 94 -1.00 7.81 -3.66
N ILE A 95 -2.11 7.52 -4.32
CA ILE A 95 -2.42 6.14 -4.75
C ILE A 95 -1.39 5.63 -5.76
N ILE A 96 -0.96 6.48 -6.71
CA ILE A 96 0.09 6.10 -7.66
C ILE A 96 1.44 5.96 -6.95
N LEU A 97 1.78 6.87 -6.04
CA LEU A 97 3.03 6.84 -5.29
C LEU A 97 3.15 5.55 -4.47
N SER A 98 2.08 5.10 -3.81
CA SER A 98 2.13 3.88 -2.99
C SER A 98 2.53 2.66 -3.81
N HIS A 99 2.01 2.52 -5.04
CA HIS A 99 2.37 1.43 -5.96
C HIS A 99 3.77 1.61 -6.57
N LEU A 100 4.16 2.84 -6.92
CA LEU A 100 5.53 3.11 -7.41
C LEU A 100 6.58 2.80 -6.33
N ALA A 101 6.28 3.08 -5.05
CA ALA A 101 7.18 2.81 -3.94
C ALA A 101 7.39 1.30 -3.66
N GLU A 102 6.47 0.44 -4.09
CA GLU A 102 6.64 -1.02 -4.01
C GLU A 102 7.66 -1.54 -5.04
N ASN A 103 7.82 -0.87 -6.18
CA ASN A 103 8.81 -1.20 -7.18
C ASN A 103 10.20 -0.72 -6.76
N THR A 104 11.17 -1.62 -6.68
CA THR A 104 12.52 -1.30 -6.17
C THR A 104 13.24 -0.21 -6.95
N TYR A 105 13.15 -0.20 -8.29
CA TYR A 105 13.83 0.79 -9.13
C TYR A 105 13.19 2.17 -8.99
N CYS A 106 11.86 2.22 -8.94
CA CYS A 106 11.13 3.46 -8.69
C CYS A 106 11.41 3.99 -7.27
N ALA A 107 11.36 3.13 -6.25
CA ALA A 107 11.65 3.49 -4.86
C ALA A 107 13.07 4.06 -4.70
N ASP A 108 14.09 3.44 -5.31
CA ASP A 108 15.47 3.92 -5.25
C ASP A 108 15.65 5.30 -5.92
N SER A 109 14.88 5.57 -6.99
CA SER A 109 14.87 6.87 -7.64
C SER A 109 14.09 7.92 -6.82
N LEU A 110 12.94 7.55 -6.27
CA LEU A 110 12.09 8.41 -5.44
C LEU A 110 12.80 8.80 -4.14
N ALA A 111 13.61 7.91 -3.56
CA ALA A 111 14.36 8.17 -2.34
C ALA A 111 15.32 9.37 -2.43
N LYS A 112 15.75 9.71 -3.65
CA LYS A 112 16.64 10.84 -3.93
C LYS A 112 15.89 12.15 -4.21
N LEU A 113 14.56 12.11 -4.21
CA LEU A 113 13.70 13.24 -4.53
C LEU A 113 13.05 13.80 -3.27
N ASN A 114 12.62 15.06 -3.34
CA ASN A 114 11.86 15.71 -2.28
C ASN A 114 10.39 15.28 -2.36
N CYS A 115 10.03 14.19 -1.68
CA CYS A 115 8.68 13.64 -1.69
C CYS A 115 7.98 13.67 -0.33
N ILE A 116 8.73 13.67 0.78
CA ILE A 116 8.15 13.56 2.14
C ILE A 116 7.23 14.74 2.47
N GLY A 117 7.63 15.97 2.09
CA GLY A 117 6.81 17.16 2.30
C GLY A 117 5.46 17.10 1.57
N GLY A 118 5.46 16.62 0.32
CA GLY A 118 4.23 16.40 -0.46
C GLY A 118 3.32 15.35 0.19
N ILE A 119 3.89 14.22 0.62
CA ILE A 119 3.14 13.17 1.33
C ILE A 119 2.51 13.71 2.61
N MET A 120 3.29 14.45 3.42
CA MET A 120 2.79 15.04 4.67
C MET A 120 1.63 16.00 4.44
N LYS A 121 1.74 16.84 3.41
CA LYS A 121 0.68 17.76 3.02
C LYS A 121 -0.60 17.01 2.65
N SER A 122 -0.50 15.95 1.84
CA SER A 122 -1.65 15.12 1.47
C SER A 122 -2.31 14.45 2.69
N MET A 123 -1.52 13.86 3.61
CA MET A 123 -2.05 13.25 4.84
C MET A 123 -2.84 14.25 5.70
N LYS A 124 -2.33 15.50 5.83
CA LYS A 124 -3.00 16.55 6.61
C LYS A 124 -4.29 17.05 5.96
N GLN A 125 -4.33 17.11 4.63
CA GLN A 125 -5.49 17.62 3.90
C GLN A 125 -6.58 16.57 3.72
N GLN A 126 -6.21 15.29 3.64
CA GLN A 126 -7.11 14.19 3.28
C GLN A 126 -6.85 12.98 4.21
N PRO A 127 -7.54 12.90 5.36
CA PRO A 127 -7.34 11.81 6.32
C PRO A 127 -7.54 10.41 5.74
N ALA A 128 -8.41 10.25 4.73
CA ALA A 128 -8.64 8.99 4.04
C ALA A 128 -7.35 8.41 3.41
N LEU A 129 -6.39 9.27 3.04
CA LEU A 129 -5.13 8.87 2.40
C LEU A 129 -4.01 8.52 3.38
N ILE A 130 -4.24 8.63 4.69
CA ILE A 130 -3.21 8.38 5.71
C ILE A 130 -2.63 6.96 5.57
N ARG A 131 -3.47 5.95 5.28
CA ARG A 131 -3.01 4.57 5.11
C ARG A 131 -2.08 4.43 3.90
N ASP A 132 -2.50 4.90 2.73
CA ASP A 132 -1.71 4.78 1.50
C ASP A 132 -0.44 5.62 1.54
N SER A 133 -0.52 6.81 2.16
CA SER A 133 0.64 7.66 2.42
C SER A 133 1.65 6.98 3.36
N ALA A 134 1.17 6.38 4.45
CA ALA A 134 2.03 5.64 5.38
C ALA A 134 2.65 4.41 4.72
N HIS A 135 1.92 3.72 3.85
CA HIS A 135 2.43 2.61 3.07
C HIS A 135 3.56 3.05 2.13
N ALA A 136 3.34 4.13 1.36
CA ALA A 136 4.38 4.72 0.51
C ALA A 136 5.63 5.09 1.32
N LEU A 137 5.45 5.75 2.48
CA LEU A 137 6.55 6.09 3.39
C LEU A 137 7.31 4.87 3.88
N LYS A 138 6.61 3.82 4.34
CA LYS A 138 7.24 2.56 4.78
C LYS A 138 8.13 2.00 3.68
N CYS A 139 7.61 1.90 2.46
CA CYS A 139 8.31 1.32 1.32
C CYS A 139 9.56 2.12 0.95
N LEU A 140 9.46 3.46 0.89
CA LEU A 140 10.59 4.35 0.64
C LEU A 140 11.65 4.28 1.76
N LEU A 141 11.23 4.35 3.02
CA LEU A 141 12.14 4.38 4.16
C LEU A 141 12.86 3.06 4.40
N LYS A 142 12.34 1.93 3.88
CA LYS A 142 13.04 0.63 3.88
C LYS A 142 14.39 0.68 3.16
N ARG A 143 14.68 1.72 2.37
CA ARG A 143 15.95 1.89 1.66
C ARG A 143 17.06 2.44 2.55
N ASN A 144 16.74 2.91 3.76
CA ASN A 144 17.68 3.53 4.70
C ASN A 144 18.51 4.65 4.02
N CYS A 145 17.83 5.48 3.23
CA CYS A 145 18.44 6.60 2.53
C CYS A 145 18.45 7.84 3.45
N SER A 146 19.64 8.40 3.69
CA SER A 146 19.81 9.53 4.60
C SER A 146 19.12 10.81 4.13
N ASP A 147 18.92 10.99 2.81
CA ASP A 147 18.15 12.11 2.27
C ASP A 147 16.68 12.05 2.70
N LEU A 148 16.08 10.85 2.72
CA LEU A 148 14.73 10.67 3.24
C LEU A 148 14.68 10.90 4.75
N ALA A 149 15.67 10.42 5.50
CA ALA A 149 15.74 10.65 6.94
C ALA A 149 15.90 12.14 7.29
N ALA A 150 16.72 12.87 6.53
CA ALA A 150 16.85 14.32 6.63
C ALA A 150 15.52 15.02 6.33
N GLN A 151 14.82 14.60 5.25
CA GLN A 151 13.50 15.12 4.93
C GLN A 151 12.50 14.90 6.08
N MET A 152 12.43 13.67 6.62
CA MET A 152 11.53 13.32 7.74
C MET A 152 11.70 14.25 8.95
N LEU A 153 12.94 14.61 9.28
CA LEU A 153 13.26 15.56 10.34
C LEU A 153 12.89 17.00 9.94
N SER A 154 13.30 17.43 8.75
CA SER A 154 13.10 18.83 8.31
C SER A 154 11.62 19.21 8.15
N THR A 155 10.76 18.25 7.78
CA THR A 155 9.33 18.48 7.62
C THR A 155 8.54 18.30 8.92
N GLY A 156 9.17 17.80 9.99
CA GLY A 156 8.48 17.41 11.23
C GLY A 156 7.56 16.20 11.05
N MET A 157 7.88 15.31 10.09
CA MET A 157 7.05 14.14 9.78
C MET A 157 7.07 13.14 10.95
N VAL A 158 8.20 12.99 11.64
CA VAL A 158 8.33 12.04 12.76
C VAL A 158 7.33 12.37 13.87
N GLU A 159 7.26 13.62 14.28
CA GLU A 159 6.35 14.13 15.30
C GLU A 159 4.89 14.01 14.87
N TYR A 160 4.62 14.33 13.60
CA TYR A 160 3.27 14.20 13.03
C TYR A 160 2.80 12.74 13.01
N LEU A 161 3.66 11.80 12.63
CA LEU A 161 3.35 10.37 12.66
C LEU A 161 3.11 9.85 14.09
N LEU A 162 3.89 10.32 15.08
CA LEU A 162 3.65 10.02 16.49
C LEU A 162 2.31 10.54 16.98
N GLN A 163 1.93 11.77 16.60
CA GLN A 163 0.62 12.34 16.92
C GLN A 163 -0.50 11.48 16.33
N LEU A 164 -0.36 11.03 15.07
CA LEU A 164 -1.33 10.15 14.42
C LEU A 164 -1.47 8.80 15.14
N LEU A 165 -0.38 8.20 15.64
CA LEU A 165 -0.43 6.96 16.41
C LEU A 165 -1.22 7.08 17.72
N GLY A 166 -1.18 8.27 18.35
CA GLY A 166 -1.94 8.60 19.54
C GLY A 166 -3.42 8.91 19.28
N ASP A 167 -3.78 9.26 18.04
CA ASP A 167 -5.15 9.56 17.64
C ASP A 167 -5.94 8.29 17.24
N ASN A 168 -7.25 8.43 17.17
CA ASN A 168 -8.19 7.44 16.67
C ASN A 168 -8.35 7.45 15.14
N MET A 169 -7.67 8.37 14.43
CA MET A 169 -7.57 8.35 12.97
C MET A 169 -8.96 8.22 12.28
N LYS A 170 -9.89 9.13 12.63
CA LYS A 170 -11.27 9.08 12.13
C LYS A 170 -11.31 9.22 10.60
N GLY A 171 -12.10 8.37 9.94
CA GLY A 171 -12.28 8.41 8.47
C GLY A 171 -11.32 7.51 7.69
N ILE A 172 -10.66 6.56 8.34
CA ILE A 172 -9.82 5.53 7.71
C ILE A 172 -10.47 4.16 7.92
N ASP A 173 -10.63 3.39 6.84
CA ASP A 173 -11.29 2.09 6.87
C ASP A 173 -10.55 1.06 7.74
N SER A 174 -9.22 1.12 7.76
CA SER A 174 -8.38 0.21 8.56
C SER A 174 -7.33 0.98 9.39
N VAL A 175 -7.77 1.49 10.53
CA VAL A 175 -6.90 2.21 11.49
C VAL A 175 -5.74 1.33 11.96
N ALA A 176 -5.97 0.04 12.20
CA ALA A 176 -4.93 -0.88 12.63
C ALA A 176 -3.83 -1.04 11.56
N ALA A 177 -4.21 -1.20 10.29
CA ALA A 177 -3.25 -1.28 9.20
C ALA A 177 -2.49 0.04 9.03
N ALA A 178 -3.18 1.19 9.11
CA ALA A 178 -2.52 2.49 9.04
C ALA A 178 -1.48 2.67 10.17
N LYS A 179 -1.83 2.32 11.42
CA LYS A 179 -0.88 2.33 12.55
C LYS A 179 0.30 1.40 12.30
N ALA A 180 0.07 0.20 11.75
CA ALA A 180 1.15 -0.73 11.41
C ALA A 180 2.12 -0.19 10.37
N GLU A 181 1.60 0.44 9.31
CA GLU A 181 2.39 1.10 8.27
C GLU A 181 3.24 2.24 8.87
N ILE A 182 2.65 3.09 9.71
CA ILE A 182 3.36 4.19 10.38
C ILE A 182 4.47 3.67 11.30
N VAL A 183 4.19 2.66 12.13
CA VAL A 183 5.20 2.07 13.01
C VAL A 183 6.36 1.48 12.20
N SER A 184 6.05 0.81 11.09
CA SER A 184 7.07 0.25 10.19
C SER A 184 7.94 1.34 9.57
N ALA A 185 7.32 2.44 9.11
CA ALA A 185 8.01 3.60 8.56
C ALA A 185 8.98 4.22 9.60
N LEU A 186 8.50 4.45 10.83
CA LEU A 186 9.31 5.00 11.93
C LEU A 186 10.47 4.08 12.33
N LYS A 187 10.24 2.75 12.38
CA LYS A 187 11.30 1.77 12.61
C LYS A 187 12.35 1.81 11.50
N ASN A 188 11.93 1.81 10.23
CA ASN A 188 12.85 1.82 9.09
C ASN A 188 13.74 3.08 9.10
N VAL A 189 13.17 4.27 9.28
CA VAL A 189 13.97 5.50 9.27
C VAL A 189 14.94 5.61 10.47
N SER A 190 14.62 4.96 11.60
CA SER A 190 15.50 4.91 12.76
C SER A 190 16.76 4.07 12.53
N LEU A 191 16.77 3.23 11.48
CA LEU A 191 17.94 2.44 11.07
C LEU A 191 18.93 3.24 10.20
N ASP A 192 18.60 4.48 9.83
CA ASP A 192 19.51 5.34 9.08
C ASP A 192 20.79 5.64 9.87
N LEU A 193 21.93 5.60 9.20
CA LEU A 193 23.24 5.72 9.84
C LEU A 193 23.60 7.16 10.25
N GLN A 194 23.00 8.18 9.64
CA GLN A 194 23.35 9.57 9.86
C GLN A 194 22.39 10.26 10.84
N TYR A 195 21.09 10.07 10.63
CA TYR A 195 20.02 10.73 11.35
C TYR A 195 19.23 9.80 12.26
N GLY A 196 19.44 8.47 12.16
CA GLY A 196 18.69 7.48 12.94
C GLY A 196 18.80 7.68 14.45
N THR A 197 19.96 8.04 14.98
CA THR A 197 20.13 8.34 16.41
C THR A 197 19.27 9.50 16.88
N LYS A 198 19.24 10.60 16.11
CA LYS A 198 18.41 11.77 16.41
C LYS A 198 16.91 11.44 16.32
N ILE A 199 16.53 10.64 15.33
CA ILE A 199 15.13 10.19 15.21
C ILE A 199 14.76 9.28 16.38
N ALA A 200 15.63 8.36 16.78
CA ALA A 200 15.42 7.47 17.92
C ALA A 200 15.28 8.25 19.24
N GLU A 201 16.02 9.36 19.41
CA GLU A 201 15.87 10.27 20.56
C GLU A 201 14.45 10.87 20.61
N ILE A 202 13.98 11.46 19.50
CA ILE A 202 12.60 11.99 19.37
C ILE A 202 11.56 10.91 19.68
N LEU A 203 11.76 9.71 19.17
CA LEU A 203 10.86 8.58 19.42
C LEU A 203 10.87 8.16 20.90
N SER A 204 12.03 8.20 21.58
CA SER A 204 12.16 7.81 22.98
C SER A 204 11.50 8.77 23.96
N GLU A 205 11.39 10.05 23.60
CA GLU A 205 10.66 11.07 24.39
C GLU A 205 9.13 10.88 24.32
N SER A 206 8.64 10.14 23.32
CA SER A 206 7.22 9.92 23.10
C SER A 206 6.66 8.78 23.96
N SER A 207 5.71 9.12 24.84
CA SER A 207 4.96 8.13 25.63
C SER A 207 4.14 7.18 24.75
N VAL A 208 3.67 7.66 23.59
CA VAL A 208 2.93 6.87 22.60
C VAL A 208 3.83 5.80 22.00
N TRP A 209 5.07 6.14 21.65
CA TRP A 209 6.00 5.22 21.00
C TRP A 209 6.33 3.99 21.86
N THR A 210 6.38 4.15 23.18
CA THR A 210 6.60 3.04 24.13
C THR A 210 5.63 1.87 23.91
N GLN A 211 4.40 2.14 23.47
CA GLN A 211 3.39 1.11 23.20
C GLN A 211 3.66 0.31 21.93
N TYR A 212 4.39 0.90 20.97
CA TYR A 212 4.58 0.36 19.61
C TYR A 212 6.00 -0.13 19.33
N LYS A 213 7.01 0.35 20.07
CA LYS A 213 8.43 0.07 19.80
C LYS A 213 8.74 -1.43 19.71
N ASP A 214 8.13 -2.24 20.57
CA ASP A 214 8.37 -3.68 20.66
C ASP A 214 7.34 -4.52 19.89
N GLN A 215 6.30 -3.91 19.30
CA GLN A 215 5.29 -4.64 18.54
C GLN A 215 5.87 -5.22 17.25
N ARG A 216 5.72 -6.54 17.06
CA ARG A 216 6.02 -7.22 15.79
C ARG A 216 4.82 -7.14 14.86
N HIS A 217 5.09 -7.07 13.55
CA HIS A 217 4.09 -6.82 12.49
C HIS A 217 2.93 -7.84 12.47
N ASP A 218 3.10 -8.99 13.10
CA ASP A 218 2.21 -10.15 12.99
C ASP A 218 1.04 -10.08 14.00
N LEU A 219 1.08 -9.15 14.97
CA LEU A 219 0.12 -9.09 16.06
C LEU A 219 -0.15 -7.62 16.47
N PHE A 220 -0.77 -6.83 15.60
CA PHE A 220 -1.37 -5.56 16.03
C PHE A 220 -2.66 -5.84 16.81
N ILE A 221 -2.51 -6.13 18.10
CA ILE A 221 -3.64 -6.20 19.04
C ILE A 221 -3.78 -4.81 19.68
N PRO A 222 -4.94 -4.13 19.56
CA PRO A 222 -5.20 -2.89 20.28
C PRO A 222 -5.02 -3.12 21.79
N ALA A 223 -4.24 -2.29 22.46
CA ALA A 223 -3.96 -2.41 23.90
C ALA A 223 -5.17 -2.17 24.82
N ASN A 224 -6.39 -2.07 24.29
CA ASN A 224 -7.63 -2.01 25.07
C ASN A 224 -8.39 -3.33 24.96
N ASN A 225 -7.93 -4.32 25.73
CA ASN A 225 -8.73 -5.32 26.47
C ASN A 225 -7.82 -6.49 26.86
N VAL A 226 -6.81 -6.24 27.69
CA VAL A 226 -6.24 -7.31 28.51
C VAL A 226 -7.21 -7.56 29.66
N HIS A 227 -8.31 -8.26 29.38
CA HIS A 227 -8.98 -9.01 30.44
C HIS A 227 -8.02 -10.14 30.79
N ALA A 228 -7.24 -9.90 31.85
CA ALA A 228 -6.45 -10.93 32.48
C ALA A 228 -7.37 -12.12 32.77
N ILE A 229 -7.13 -13.25 32.11
CA ILE A 229 -7.65 -14.55 32.58
C ILE A 229 -6.81 -14.87 33.81
N ALA A 230 -7.18 -14.23 34.93
CA ALA A 230 -6.72 -14.60 36.24
C ALA A 230 -7.29 -15.99 36.53
N GLY A 231 -6.42 -16.99 36.53
CA GLY A 231 -6.76 -18.31 37.04
C GLY A 231 -7.07 -18.23 38.54
N ALA A 232 -8.25 -18.71 38.93
CA ALA A 232 -8.57 -19.27 40.24
C ALA A 232 -9.90 -20.07 40.12
N PRO A 233 -10.25 -20.94 41.09
CA PRO A 233 -9.97 -22.37 41.06
C PRO A 233 -11.23 -23.23 40.84
N SER A 234 -10.98 -24.53 40.70
CA SER A 234 -11.92 -25.66 40.63
C SER A 234 -13.30 -25.48 41.29
N GLY A 235 -14.34 -25.89 40.56
CA GLY A 235 -15.55 -26.44 41.16
C GLY A 235 -16.86 -26.05 40.48
N ILE A 236 -17.27 -26.84 39.49
CA ILE A 236 -18.58 -27.53 39.40
C ILE A 236 -18.67 -28.12 37.98
N ALA A 237 -18.54 -29.44 37.92
CA ALA A 237 -18.73 -30.25 36.73
C ALA A 237 -20.23 -30.30 36.38
N GLY A 238 -20.57 -29.91 35.15
CA GLY A 238 -21.94 -29.94 34.66
C GLY A 238 -22.01 -29.75 33.15
N TYR A 239 -21.91 -30.87 32.43
CA TYR A 239 -22.38 -31.10 31.06
C TYR A 239 -21.64 -30.42 29.89
N LEU A 240 -20.53 -31.05 29.49
CA LEU A 240 -20.06 -31.08 28.11
C LEU A 240 -20.38 -32.46 27.52
N THR A 241 -21.49 -32.59 26.80
CA THR A 241 -21.72 -33.72 25.90
C THR A 241 -22.10 -33.22 24.51
N GLU A 242 -21.12 -33.36 23.62
CA GLU A 242 -21.22 -33.69 22.19
C GLU A 242 -22.46 -33.26 21.40
N ARG A 243 -22.27 -32.32 20.47
CA ARG A 243 -23.02 -32.31 19.21
C ARG A 243 -22.12 -32.00 18.02
N MET A 244 -21.75 -33.09 17.34
CA MET A 244 -21.76 -33.30 15.89
C MET A 244 -21.03 -32.29 15.00
N PHE A 245 -19.73 -32.53 14.80
CA PHE A 245 -19.13 -32.43 13.47
C PHE A 245 -19.40 -33.75 12.74
N THR A 246 -20.12 -33.71 11.62
CA THR A 246 -20.19 -34.83 10.67
C THR A 246 -19.08 -34.69 9.63
N PRO A 247 -18.05 -35.55 9.63
CA PRO A 247 -17.13 -35.68 8.51
C PRO A 247 -17.80 -36.45 7.36
N PRO A 248 -17.47 -36.16 6.08
CA PRO A 248 -17.96 -36.95 4.95
C PRO A 248 -17.33 -38.34 4.93
N SER A 249 -18.13 -39.33 4.55
CA SER A 249 -17.82 -40.75 4.54
C SER A 249 -16.69 -41.10 3.56
N THR A 250 -15.62 -41.72 4.06
CA THR A 250 -14.62 -42.42 3.24
C THR A 250 -15.16 -43.79 2.82
N ASN A 251 -15.80 -43.86 1.65
CA ASN A 251 -15.99 -45.12 0.91
C ASN A 251 -15.73 -44.85 -0.57
N PHE A 252 -14.45 -44.88 -0.95
CA PHE A 252 -14.03 -44.92 -2.36
C PHE A 252 -13.97 -46.38 -2.79
N THR A 253 -15.03 -46.89 -3.42
CA THR A 253 -14.96 -48.05 -4.31
C THR A 253 -14.83 -47.55 -5.75
N PRO A 254 -13.84 -48.01 -6.54
CA PRO A 254 -13.69 -47.57 -7.92
C PRO A 254 -14.76 -48.20 -8.83
N PRO A 255 -15.28 -47.47 -9.82
CA PRO A 255 -16.26 -47.99 -10.78
C PRO A 255 -15.64 -48.94 -11.81
N PRO A 256 -16.40 -49.93 -12.33
CA PRO A 256 -15.91 -50.91 -13.31
C PRO A 256 -15.73 -50.29 -14.70
N ILE A 257 -14.62 -50.65 -15.35
CA ILE A 257 -14.27 -50.23 -16.71
C ILE A 257 -15.16 -50.99 -17.71
N SER A 258 -16.12 -50.32 -18.33
CA SER A 258 -16.81 -50.85 -19.51
C SER A 258 -16.07 -50.42 -20.77
N SER A 259 -15.36 -51.37 -21.38
CA SER A 259 -14.77 -51.27 -22.69
C SER A 259 -15.85 -51.37 -23.78
N LYS A 260 -16.26 -50.24 -24.37
CA LYS A 260 -16.91 -50.26 -25.69
C LYS A 260 -15.83 -50.21 -26.77
N LYS A 261 -15.51 -51.39 -27.31
CA LYS A 261 -14.90 -51.49 -28.65
C LYS A 261 -15.94 -51.03 -29.69
N PRO A 262 -15.56 -50.27 -30.71
CA PRO A 262 -16.28 -50.25 -31.98
C PRO A 262 -15.85 -51.48 -32.79
N ASN A 263 -16.79 -52.17 -33.44
CA ASN A 263 -16.60 -53.02 -34.62
C ASN A 263 -18.01 -53.29 -35.18
N HIS A 264 -18.32 -52.75 -36.36
CA HIS A 264 -18.25 -53.44 -37.66
C HIS A 264 -19.12 -54.70 -37.71
N GLU A 265 -20.33 -54.59 -38.28
CA GLU A 265 -20.70 -55.15 -39.61
C GLU A 265 -21.99 -54.49 -40.10
#